data_AF-A0AAD6WV34-F1
#
_entry.id   AF-A0AAD6WV34-F1
#
_cell.length_a   1.000
_cell.length_b   1.000
_cell.length_c   1.000
_cell.angle_alpha   90.00
_cell.angle_beta   90.00
_cell.angle_gamma   90.00
#
_symmetry.space_group_name_H-M   'P 1'
#
loop_
_entity.id
_entity.type
_entity.pdbx_description
1 polymer ?
#
loop_
_entity_poly.entity_id
_entity_poly.type
_entity_poly.pdbx_seq_one_letter_code
_entity_poly.pdbx_strand_id
1 'polypeptide(L)'
;MTLSSLSTAVILKLPTGKMPLLHEGETLQAQLRQFEVHAKNFFLPKKIAAADQSAHAIGCFRDFRVTDELKIETERAVALALNFKSFMDKICGYLFPSDWERLLRQQVNQCKQGATKPFPKFTTEICGANSLLINTTSHVDDARLRTILEANMVSDLIDDDKVTDKTTFTGWLDIVKRADEKRLHQHKRLLAITAAERECAKRDRTTSNNNNDNHPPRAVAVIYRLNTLDLAR
;
A
#
# COMPACT_ATOMS: atom_id res chain seq x y z
N MET A 1 -13.13 -19.57 3.28
CA MET A 1 -11.79 -20.19 3.13
C MET A 1 -10.75 -19.12 3.37
N THR A 2 -10.02 -19.21 4.48
CA THR A 2 -8.98 -18.25 4.85
C THR A 2 -7.68 -18.62 4.17
N LEU A 3 -7.27 -17.85 3.15
CA LEU A 3 -5.92 -17.90 2.62
C LEU A 3 -4.97 -17.29 3.64
N SER A 4 -4.55 -18.12 4.60
CA SER A 4 -3.33 -17.89 5.37
C SER A 4 -2.15 -18.11 4.43
N SER A 5 -1.83 -17.11 3.61
CA SER A 5 -0.62 -17.17 2.76
C SER A 5 0.60 -16.93 3.63
N LEU A 6 1.45 -17.95 3.71
CA LEU A 6 2.82 -17.84 4.18
C LEU A 6 3.55 -16.89 3.22
N SER A 7 3.77 -15.65 3.66
CA SER A 7 4.59 -14.66 2.97
C SER A 7 6.03 -15.16 2.91
N THR A 8 6.36 -15.92 1.87
CA THR A 8 7.75 -16.29 1.55
C THR A 8 8.44 -15.03 1.05
N ALA A 9 9.18 -14.38 1.93
CA ALA A 9 9.99 -13.21 1.58
C ALA A 9 11.12 -13.64 0.63
N VAL A 10 11.09 -13.14 -0.61
CA VAL A 10 12.17 -13.34 -1.58
C VAL A 10 13.35 -12.45 -1.18
N ILE A 11 14.52 -13.06 -1.06
CA ILE A 11 15.77 -12.35 -0.80
C ILE A 11 16.30 -11.88 -2.16
N LEU A 12 16.17 -10.58 -2.46
CA LEU A 12 17.17 -9.94 -3.32
C LEU A 12 18.48 -10.02 -2.56
N LYS A 13 19.33 -11.00 -2.90
CA LYS A 13 20.69 -10.98 -2.40
C LYS A 13 21.33 -9.79 -3.11
N LEU A 14 21.67 -8.76 -2.34
CA LEU A 14 22.35 -7.56 -2.81
C LEU A 14 23.83 -7.62 -2.41
N PRO A 15 24.67 -8.46 -3.04
CA PRO A 15 26.10 -8.35 -2.81
C PRO A 15 26.62 -7.04 -3.40
N THR A 16 27.37 -6.30 -2.59
CA THR A 16 28.13 -5.13 -3.05
C THR A 16 29.03 -5.53 -4.23
N GLY A 17 28.88 -4.85 -5.37
CA GLY A 17 29.71 -5.04 -6.57
C GLY A 17 29.34 -6.22 -7.47
N LYS A 18 28.25 -6.96 -7.18
CA LYS A 18 27.72 -8.04 -8.03
C LYS A 18 26.35 -7.70 -8.58
N MET A 19 25.96 -8.36 -9.67
CA MET A 19 24.62 -8.24 -10.22
C MET A 19 23.60 -8.86 -9.24
N PRO A 20 22.43 -8.23 -9.00
CA PRO A 20 21.36 -8.84 -8.22
C PRO A 20 20.90 -10.15 -8.87
N LEU A 21 20.41 -11.09 -8.06
CA LEU A 21 19.73 -12.29 -8.55
C LEU A 21 18.24 -12.18 -8.23
N LEU A 22 17.40 -12.48 -9.21
CA LEU A 22 15.95 -12.50 -9.05
C LEU A 22 15.47 -13.95 -8.91
N HIS A 23 15.07 -14.31 -7.71
CA HIS A 23 14.52 -15.61 -7.37
C HIS A 23 12.99 -15.65 -7.53
N GLU A 24 12.44 -16.85 -7.56
CA GLU A 24 11.01 -17.15 -7.62
C GLU A 24 10.25 -16.57 -6.41
N GLY A 25 9.08 -15.97 -6.64
CA GLY A 25 8.16 -15.56 -5.57
C GLY A 25 6.97 -14.69 -6.02
N GLU A 26 6.00 -14.51 -5.10
CA GLU A 26 4.69 -13.91 -5.38
C GLU A 26 4.69 -12.36 -5.46
N THR A 27 5.73 -11.66 -4.99
CA THR A 27 5.79 -10.18 -4.93
C THR A 27 6.71 -9.56 -5.98
N LEU A 28 6.42 -9.91 -7.23
CA LEU A 28 7.34 -9.84 -8.36
C LEU A 28 7.58 -8.43 -8.94
N GLN A 29 6.63 -7.48 -8.85
CA GLN A 29 6.78 -6.15 -9.47
C GLN A 29 7.78 -5.25 -8.75
N ALA A 30 7.62 -5.09 -7.44
CA ALA A 30 8.54 -4.28 -6.64
C ALA A 30 9.97 -4.85 -6.68
N GLN A 31 10.09 -6.17 -6.69
CA GLN A 31 11.37 -6.86 -6.80
C GLN A 31 12.00 -6.69 -8.18
N LEU A 32 11.22 -6.77 -9.26
CA LEU A 32 11.71 -6.53 -10.60
C LEU A 32 12.18 -5.08 -10.78
N ARG A 33 11.47 -4.12 -10.18
CA ARG A 33 11.89 -2.72 -10.17
C ARG A 33 13.19 -2.51 -9.37
N GLN A 34 13.30 -3.14 -8.20
CA GLN A 34 14.54 -3.13 -7.42
C GLN A 34 15.69 -3.76 -8.19
N PHE A 35 15.46 -4.91 -8.84
CA PHE A 35 16.43 -5.53 -9.74
C PHE A 35 16.87 -4.58 -10.84
N GLU A 36 15.95 -3.88 -11.51
CA GLU A 36 16.27 -2.90 -12.57
C GLU A 36 17.18 -1.78 -12.03
N VAL A 37 16.84 -1.22 -10.87
CA VAL A 37 17.65 -0.18 -10.21
C VAL A 37 19.04 -0.68 -9.86
N HIS A 38 19.13 -1.88 -9.27
CA HIS A 38 20.41 -2.47 -8.89
C HIS A 38 21.26 -2.87 -10.09
N ALA A 39 20.65 -3.37 -11.17
CA ALA A 39 21.34 -3.66 -12.42
C ALA A 39 21.94 -2.38 -13.02
N LYS A 40 21.17 -1.28 -13.07
CA LYS A 40 21.69 0.04 -13.51
C LYS A 40 22.86 0.52 -12.64
N ASN A 41 22.74 0.37 -11.33
CA ASN A 41 23.83 0.71 -10.39
C ASN A 41 25.05 -0.21 -10.52
N PHE A 42 24.91 -1.41 -11.06
CA PHE A 42 26.02 -2.29 -11.42
C PHE A 42 26.65 -1.91 -12.76
N PHE A 43 25.85 -1.56 -13.76
CA PHE A 43 26.32 -1.18 -15.10
C PHE A 43 27.15 0.11 -15.07
N LEU A 44 26.72 1.10 -14.29
CA LEU A 44 27.30 2.44 -14.32
C LEU A 44 28.78 2.48 -13.89
N PRO A 45 29.19 1.93 -12.72
CA PRO A 45 30.60 1.94 -12.32
C PRO A 45 31.48 1.07 -13.23
N LYS A 46 30.91 0.02 -13.82
CA LYS A 46 31.62 -0.92 -14.69
C LYS A 46 31.66 -0.51 -16.16
N LYS A 47 31.00 0.60 -16.53
CA LYS A 47 30.94 1.12 -17.90
C LYS A 47 30.47 0.07 -18.92
N ILE A 48 29.49 -0.75 -18.53
CA ILE A 48 28.94 -1.79 -19.41
C ILE A 48 28.17 -1.12 -20.55
N ALA A 49 28.55 -1.44 -21.80
CA ALA A 49 27.94 -0.87 -22.99
C ALA A 49 26.46 -1.27 -23.08
N ALA A 50 25.62 -0.37 -23.62
CA ALA A 50 24.17 -0.58 -23.67
C ALA A 50 23.76 -1.88 -24.39
N ALA A 51 24.54 -2.29 -25.40
CA ALA A 51 24.33 -3.55 -26.13
C ALA A 51 24.57 -4.80 -25.28
N ASP A 52 25.43 -4.72 -24.25
CA ASP A 52 25.83 -5.88 -23.44
C ASP A 52 25.00 -6.01 -22.15
N GLN A 53 24.25 -4.98 -21.77
CA GLN A 53 23.52 -4.92 -20.50
C GLN A 53 22.50 -6.06 -20.35
N SER A 54 21.74 -6.37 -21.41
CA SER A 54 20.75 -7.45 -21.41
C SER A 54 21.41 -8.82 -21.28
N ALA A 55 22.56 -9.03 -21.91
CA ALA A 55 23.34 -10.28 -21.77
C ALA A 55 23.81 -10.50 -20.32
N HIS A 56 24.25 -9.43 -19.66
CA HIS A 56 24.60 -9.49 -18.24
C HIS A 56 23.38 -9.75 -17.32
N ALA A 57 22.21 -9.26 -17.68
CA ALA A 57 20.99 -9.41 -16.88
C ALA A 57 20.32 -10.79 -17.02
N ILE A 58 20.35 -11.39 -18.22
CA ILE A 58 19.72 -12.72 -18.48
C ILE A 58 20.21 -13.78 -17.50
N GLY A 59 21.50 -13.80 -17.21
CA GLY A 59 22.11 -14.77 -16.29
C GLY A 59 21.69 -14.63 -14.82
N CYS A 60 20.86 -13.65 -14.49
CA CYS A 60 20.47 -13.31 -13.12
C CYS A 60 19.04 -13.68 -12.74
N PHE A 61 18.23 -14.13 -13.70
CA PHE A 61 16.88 -14.62 -13.44
C PHE A 61 16.93 -16.10 -13.05
N ARG A 62 16.21 -16.46 -11.98
CA ARG A 62 16.04 -17.84 -11.48
C ARG A 62 14.58 -18.28 -11.44
N ASP A 63 13.66 -17.37 -11.74
CA ASP A 63 12.23 -17.69 -11.84
C ASP A 63 11.98 -18.59 -13.04
N PHE A 64 11.31 -19.73 -12.80
CA PHE A 64 11.09 -20.75 -13.84
C PHE A 64 10.34 -20.18 -15.05
N ARG A 65 9.41 -19.23 -14.85
CA ARG A 65 8.64 -18.59 -15.93
C ARG A 65 9.54 -17.82 -16.90
N VAL A 66 10.58 -17.18 -16.39
CA VAL A 66 11.57 -16.49 -17.22
C VAL A 66 12.53 -17.50 -17.83
N THR A 67 13.04 -18.44 -17.02
CA THR A 67 14.07 -19.37 -17.52
C THR A 67 13.53 -20.33 -18.56
N ASP A 68 12.27 -20.75 -18.47
CA ASP A 68 11.66 -21.65 -19.45
C ASP A 68 11.44 -20.96 -20.79
N GLU A 69 10.96 -19.71 -20.78
CA GLU A 69 10.85 -18.89 -21.99
C GLU A 69 12.23 -18.64 -22.62
N LEU A 70 13.25 -18.34 -21.80
CA LEU A 70 14.62 -18.10 -22.26
C LEU A 70 15.41 -19.38 -22.64
N LYS A 71 14.84 -20.59 -22.45
CA LYS A 71 15.40 -21.82 -23.02
C LYS A 71 15.12 -21.95 -24.51
N ILE A 72 14.09 -21.26 -25.02
CA ILE A 72 13.80 -21.22 -26.45
C ILE A 72 14.85 -20.36 -27.13
N GLU A 73 15.64 -20.95 -28.03
CA GLU A 73 16.81 -20.28 -28.63
C GLU A 73 16.45 -18.97 -29.35
N THR A 74 15.31 -18.96 -30.06
CA THR A 74 14.80 -17.76 -30.73
C THR A 74 14.44 -16.65 -29.75
N GLU A 75 13.77 -16.98 -28.64
CA GLU A 75 13.39 -16.01 -27.61
C GLU A 75 14.62 -15.45 -26.89
N ARG A 76 15.60 -16.32 -26.63
CA ARG A 76 16.89 -15.95 -26.04
C ARG A 76 17.66 -15.01 -26.96
N ALA A 77 17.75 -15.30 -28.26
CA ALA A 77 18.42 -14.46 -29.24
C ALA A 77 17.74 -13.08 -29.35
N VAL A 78 16.40 -13.05 -29.37
CA VAL A 78 15.64 -11.79 -29.32
C VAL A 78 15.97 -11.01 -28.05
N ALA A 79 15.91 -11.66 -26.88
CA ALA A 79 16.18 -11.00 -25.60
C ALA A 79 17.59 -10.40 -25.50
N LEU A 80 18.60 -11.07 -26.07
CA LEU A 80 19.98 -10.60 -26.13
C LEU A 80 20.17 -9.38 -27.04
N ALA A 81 19.37 -9.27 -28.11
CA ALA A 81 19.44 -8.15 -29.05
C ALA A 81 18.73 -6.88 -28.55
N LEU A 82 17.91 -6.98 -27.51
CA LEU A 82 17.19 -5.84 -26.94
C LEU A 82 18.12 -4.96 -26.09
N ASN A 83 17.89 -3.65 -26.12
CA ASN A 83 18.41 -2.78 -25.08
C ASN A 83 17.81 -3.17 -23.72
N PHE A 84 18.47 -2.76 -22.63
CA PHE A 84 18.07 -3.16 -21.29
C PHE A 84 16.62 -2.82 -20.94
N LYS A 85 16.09 -1.67 -21.39
CA LYS A 85 14.69 -1.29 -21.13
C LYS A 85 13.73 -2.26 -21.82
N SER A 86 13.89 -2.47 -23.12
CA SER A 86 13.03 -3.37 -23.89
C SER A 86 13.16 -4.82 -23.42
N PHE A 87 14.35 -5.23 -22.97
CA PHE A 87 14.56 -6.50 -22.31
C PHE A 87 13.71 -6.62 -21.03
N MET A 88 13.76 -5.62 -20.14
CA MET A 88 12.94 -5.62 -18.92
C MET A 88 11.43 -5.61 -19.22
N ASP A 89 10.98 -4.88 -20.24
CA ASP A 89 9.58 -4.89 -20.68
C ASP A 89 9.16 -6.31 -21.15
N LYS A 90 10.03 -7.02 -21.87
CA LYS A 90 9.81 -8.42 -22.27
C LYS A 90 9.76 -9.36 -21.06
N ILE A 91 10.66 -9.21 -20.11
CA ILE A 91 10.64 -9.98 -18.85
C ILE A 91 9.35 -9.73 -18.05
N CYS A 92 8.88 -8.48 -17.97
CA CYS A 92 7.56 -8.17 -17.39
C CYS A 92 6.44 -8.97 -18.06
N GLY A 93 6.48 -9.12 -19.39
CA GLY A 93 5.49 -9.88 -20.16
C GLY A 93 5.44 -11.37 -19.82
N TYR A 94 6.55 -11.99 -19.45
CA TYR A 94 6.59 -13.38 -18.98
C TYR A 94 6.10 -13.54 -17.54
N LEU A 95 6.33 -12.52 -16.74
CA LEU A 95 6.15 -12.55 -15.29
C LEU A 95 4.74 -12.14 -14.86
N PHE A 96 4.09 -11.26 -15.62
CA PHE A 96 2.81 -10.66 -15.27
C PHE A 96 1.71 -11.00 -16.26
N PRO A 97 0.47 -11.18 -15.78
CA PRO A 97 -0.71 -11.22 -16.65
C PRO A 97 -0.80 -9.97 -17.52
N SER A 98 -1.30 -10.10 -18.74
CA SER A 98 -1.44 -8.98 -19.70
C SER A 98 -2.18 -7.75 -19.15
N ASP A 99 -3.02 -7.91 -18.13
CA ASP A 99 -3.81 -6.85 -17.52
C ASP A 99 -3.25 -6.32 -16.18
N TRP A 100 -2.01 -6.66 -15.84
CA TRP A 100 -1.40 -6.26 -14.57
C TRP A 100 -1.41 -4.74 -14.34
N GLU A 101 -1.16 -3.94 -15.37
CA GLU A 101 -1.19 -2.47 -15.27
C GLU A 101 -2.59 -1.97 -14.90
N ARG A 102 -3.62 -2.59 -15.49
CA ARG A 102 -5.02 -2.26 -15.22
C ARG A 102 -5.37 -2.60 -13.78
N LEU A 103 -4.98 -3.79 -13.30
CA LEU A 103 -5.24 -4.24 -11.93
C LEU A 103 -4.55 -3.33 -10.91
N LEU A 104 -3.31 -2.94 -11.16
CA LEU A 104 -2.56 -2.07 -10.26
C LEU A 104 -3.09 -0.63 -10.26
N ARG A 105 -3.47 -0.11 -11.44
CA ARG A 105 -4.17 1.19 -11.54
C ARG A 105 -5.51 1.16 -10.83
N GLN A 106 -6.25 0.06 -10.92
CA GLN A 106 -7.49 -0.13 -10.18
C GLN A 106 -7.24 -0.10 -8.67
N GLN A 107 -6.19 -0.77 -8.19
CA GLN A 107 -5.77 -0.72 -6.79
C GLN A 107 -5.45 0.71 -6.34
N VAL A 108 -4.69 1.48 -7.14
CA VAL A 108 -4.40 2.90 -6.86
C VAL A 108 -5.69 3.71 -6.71
N ASN A 109 -6.66 3.51 -7.61
CA ASN A 109 -7.91 4.28 -7.62
C ASN A 109 -8.91 3.89 -6.53
N GLN A 110 -8.91 2.63 -6.10
CA GLN A 110 -9.95 2.07 -5.22
C GLN A 110 -9.48 1.84 -3.77
N CYS A 111 -8.19 1.97 -3.49
CA CYS A 111 -7.70 1.81 -2.13
C CYS A 111 -8.29 2.92 -1.25
N LYS A 112 -8.92 2.52 -0.14
CA LYS A 112 -9.50 3.43 0.85
C LYS A 112 -8.67 3.44 2.12
N GLN A 113 -8.59 4.60 2.76
CA GLN A 113 -7.94 4.72 4.07
C GLN A 113 -8.71 3.87 5.09
N GLY A 114 -10.02 4.10 5.20
CA GLY A 114 -10.86 3.50 6.25
C GLY A 114 -10.66 4.18 7.61
N ALA A 115 -11.52 3.86 8.57
CA ALA A 115 -11.60 4.60 9.83
C ALA A 115 -10.37 4.45 10.74
N THR A 116 -9.71 3.29 10.72
CA THR A 116 -8.64 2.94 11.68
C THR A 116 -7.24 3.00 11.09
N LYS A 117 -7.10 3.00 9.76
CA LYS A 117 -5.78 3.01 9.10
C LYS A 117 -5.18 4.41 9.19
N PRO A 118 -3.93 4.55 9.67
CA PRO A 118 -3.22 5.82 9.61
C PRO A 118 -2.99 6.28 8.18
N PHE A 119 -3.15 7.58 7.94
CA PHE A 119 -2.95 8.22 6.65
C PHE A 119 -1.56 7.93 6.06
N PRO A 120 -0.43 7.98 6.81
CA PRO A 120 0.87 7.63 6.24
C PRO A 120 0.97 6.21 5.69
N LYS A 121 0.28 5.24 6.32
CA LYS A 121 0.25 3.87 5.84
C LYS A 121 -0.57 3.76 4.56
N PHE A 122 -1.73 4.41 4.54
CA PHE A 122 -2.59 4.51 3.38
C PHE A 122 -1.89 5.14 2.17
N THR A 123 -1.23 6.29 2.35
CA THR A 123 -0.49 6.96 1.28
C THR A 123 0.69 6.15 0.80
N THR A 124 1.44 5.49 1.69
CA THR A 124 2.54 4.59 1.31
C THR A 124 2.05 3.44 0.42
N GLU A 125 0.90 2.84 0.73
CA GLU A 125 0.31 1.78 -0.09
C GLU A 125 -0.02 2.28 -1.50
N ILE A 126 -0.66 3.44 -1.64
CA ILE A 126 -1.05 4.01 -2.93
C ILE A 126 0.16 4.51 -3.72
N CYS A 127 1.03 5.31 -3.10
CA CYS A 127 2.24 5.83 -3.74
C CYS A 127 3.19 4.69 -4.14
N GLY A 128 3.28 3.64 -3.31
CA GLY A 128 4.02 2.42 -3.63
C GLY A 128 3.47 1.74 -4.87
N ALA A 129 2.15 1.51 -4.94
CA ALA A 129 1.51 0.94 -6.12
C ALA A 129 1.67 1.81 -7.38
N ASN A 130 1.52 3.13 -7.26
CA ASN A 130 1.73 4.06 -8.37
C ASN A 130 3.19 4.08 -8.86
N SER A 131 4.16 3.92 -7.95
CA SER A 131 5.58 3.89 -8.30
C SER A 131 5.95 2.69 -9.18
N LEU A 132 5.20 1.59 -9.09
CA LEU A 132 5.36 0.42 -9.94
C LEU A 132 4.82 0.64 -11.36
N LEU A 133 3.99 1.67 -11.56
CA LEU A 133 3.49 2.07 -12.87
C LEU A 133 4.43 3.05 -13.58
N ILE A 134 5.52 3.50 -12.96
CA ILE A 134 6.49 4.41 -13.60
C ILE A 134 6.96 3.80 -14.93
N ASN A 135 7.03 4.64 -15.97
CA ASN A 135 7.32 4.28 -17.37
C ASN A 135 6.18 3.57 -18.12
N THR A 136 4.99 3.43 -17.52
CA THR A 136 3.78 3.00 -18.22
C THR A 136 2.87 4.20 -18.48
N THR A 137 1.91 4.05 -19.40
CA THR A 137 0.84 5.05 -19.60
C THR A 137 -0.17 5.07 -18.46
N SER A 138 -0.11 4.10 -17.55
CA SER A 138 -0.99 3.96 -16.40
C SER A 138 -0.49 4.73 -15.16
N HIS A 139 0.73 5.27 -15.19
CA HIS A 139 1.28 6.10 -14.11
C HIS A 139 0.46 7.37 -13.91
N VAL A 140 0.16 7.68 -12.66
CA VAL A 140 -0.61 8.86 -12.27
C VAL A 140 0.35 9.93 -11.74
N ASP A 141 0.17 11.18 -12.17
CA ASP A 141 0.96 12.32 -11.67
C ASP A 141 0.51 12.77 -10.27
N ASP A 142 1.29 13.65 -9.64
CA ASP A 142 1.04 14.14 -8.29
C ASP A 142 -0.32 14.83 -8.14
N ALA A 143 -0.77 15.58 -9.16
CA ALA A 143 -2.04 16.30 -9.13
C ALA A 143 -3.23 15.33 -9.10
N ARG A 144 -3.20 14.32 -9.96
CA ARG A 144 -4.23 13.30 -10.01
C ARG A 144 -4.14 12.34 -8.83
N LEU A 145 -2.92 12.04 -8.35
CA LEU A 145 -2.70 11.22 -7.16
C LEU A 145 -3.29 11.89 -5.92
N ARG A 146 -3.12 13.20 -5.78
CA ARG A 146 -3.78 14.00 -4.75
C ARG A 146 -5.30 13.88 -4.83
N THR A 147 -5.89 14.04 -6.01
CA THR A 147 -7.35 13.88 -6.21
C THR A 147 -7.84 12.50 -5.77
N ILE A 148 -7.09 11.44 -6.11
CA ILE A 148 -7.42 10.06 -5.72
C ILE A 148 -7.34 9.89 -4.21
N LEU A 149 -6.31 10.45 -3.56
CA LEU A 149 -6.16 10.39 -2.12
C LEU A 149 -7.27 11.15 -1.40
N GLU A 150 -7.60 12.37 -1.85
CA GLU A 150 -8.71 13.17 -1.30
C GLU A 150 -10.05 12.44 -1.40
N ALA A 151 -10.32 11.77 -2.53
CA ALA A 151 -11.56 11.01 -2.72
C ALA A 151 -11.67 9.74 -1.87
N ASN A 152 -10.55 9.20 -1.38
CA ASN A 152 -10.49 7.90 -0.69
C ASN A 152 -10.00 7.96 0.76
N MET A 153 -9.62 9.14 1.24
CA MET A 153 -9.28 9.39 2.64
C MET A 153 -10.54 9.67 3.47
N VAL A 154 -10.38 9.71 4.79
CA VAL A 154 -11.48 10.07 5.69
C VAL A 154 -11.85 11.54 5.49
N SER A 155 -13.14 11.84 5.34
CA SER A 155 -13.67 13.19 5.05
C SER A 155 -13.16 14.27 6.01
N ASP A 156 -13.01 13.90 7.29
CA ASP A 156 -12.69 14.83 8.38
C ASP A 156 -11.21 15.28 8.39
N LEU A 157 -10.43 14.86 7.40
CA LEU A 157 -9.02 15.21 7.25
C LEU A 157 -8.78 16.43 6.36
N ILE A 158 -9.78 16.82 5.56
CA ILE A 158 -9.69 18.03 4.74
C ILE A 158 -9.98 19.23 5.63
N ASP A 159 -8.98 20.08 5.79
CA ASP A 159 -9.13 21.40 6.41
C ASP A 159 -8.84 22.42 5.30
N ASP A 160 -9.90 22.79 4.57
CA ASP A 160 -9.84 23.65 3.38
C ASP A 160 -9.11 24.97 3.67
N ASP A 161 -9.21 25.48 4.90
CA ASP A 161 -8.58 26.73 5.33
C ASP A 161 -7.03 26.66 5.35
N LYS A 162 -6.46 25.45 5.40
CA LYS A 162 -5.00 25.24 5.41
C LYS A 162 -4.43 24.87 4.05
N VAL A 163 -5.29 24.57 3.08
CA VAL A 163 -4.90 24.08 1.76
C VAL A 163 -5.04 25.23 0.77
N THR A 164 -3.91 25.76 0.30
CA THR A 164 -3.89 26.81 -0.73
C THR A 164 -3.61 26.23 -2.11
N ASP A 165 -4.00 26.94 -3.17
CA ASP A 165 -3.71 26.56 -4.56
C ASP A 165 -2.21 26.41 -4.87
N LYS A 166 -1.34 26.98 -4.04
CA LYS A 166 0.12 26.92 -4.17
C LYS A 166 0.76 25.77 -3.39
N THR A 167 -0.02 24.98 -2.66
CA THR A 167 0.51 23.91 -1.82
C THR A 167 1.04 22.77 -2.70
N THR A 168 2.34 22.47 -2.60
CA THR A 168 2.95 21.32 -3.28
C THR A 168 2.33 20.02 -2.79
N PHE A 169 2.42 18.95 -3.60
CA PHE A 169 1.92 17.64 -3.20
C PHE A 169 2.50 17.17 -1.85
N THR A 170 3.80 17.36 -1.64
CA THR A 170 4.48 17.04 -0.38
C THR A 170 3.99 17.90 0.78
N GLY A 171 3.81 19.21 0.58
CA GLY A 171 3.29 20.11 1.61
C GLY A 171 1.86 19.74 2.01
N TRP A 172 1.04 19.34 1.03
CA TRP A 172 -0.31 18.86 1.27
C TRP A 172 -0.32 17.56 2.08
N LEU A 173 0.53 16.59 1.73
CA LEU A 173 0.68 15.33 2.48
C LEU A 173 1.00 15.59 3.96
N ASP A 174 1.89 16.54 4.26
CA ASP A 174 2.27 16.89 5.64
C ASP A 174 1.14 17.57 6.43
N ILE A 175 0.30 18.37 5.76
CA ILE A 175 -0.90 18.95 6.39
C ILE A 175 -1.88 17.84 6.78
N VAL A 176 -2.22 16.97 5.84
CA VAL A 176 -3.20 15.88 6.05
C VAL A 176 -2.68 14.88 7.08
N LYS A 177 -1.38 14.54 7.05
CA LYS A 177 -0.75 13.69 8.06
C LYS A 177 -0.95 14.22 9.48
N ARG A 178 -0.72 15.53 9.71
CA ARG A 178 -0.90 16.14 11.04
C ARG A 178 -2.38 16.18 11.46
N ALA A 179 -3.30 16.34 10.53
CA ALA A 179 -4.73 16.24 10.81
C ALA A 179 -5.11 14.80 11.24
N ASP A 180 -4.61 13.78 10.54
CA ASP A 180 -4.88 12.38 10.83
C ASP A 180 -4.30 11.92 12.18
N GLU A 181 -3.10 12.40 12.54
CA GLU A 181 -2.51 12.14 13.85
C GLU A 181 -3.40 12.66 14.98
N LYS A 182 -3.97 13.87 14.84
CA LYS A 182 -4.93 14.42 15.81
C LYS A 182 -6.21 13.60 15.87
N ARG A 183 -6.76 13.23 14.71
CA ARG A 183 -7.98 12.41 14.60
C ARG A 183 -7.81 11.06 15.30
N LEU A 184 -6.72 10.34 15.03
CA LEU A 184 -6.42 9.06 15.65
C LEU A 184 -6.21 9.17 17.17
N HIS A 185 -5.55 10.25 17.61
CA HIS A 185 -5.39 10.53 19.04
C HIS A 185 -6.74 10.75 19.74
N GLN A 186 -7.62 11.57 19.15
CA GLN A 186 -8.97 11.82 19.66
C GLN A 186 -9.81 10.53 19.68
N HIS A 187 -9.77 9.74 18.60
CA HIS A 187 -10.48 8.47 18.52
C HIS A 187 -10.03 7.50 19.63
N LYS A 188 -8.71 7.37 19.85
CA LYS A 188 -8.16 6.54 20.94
C LYS A 188 -8.63 7.02 22.32
N ARG A 189 -8.67 8.34 22.54
CA ARG A 189 -9.15 8.94 23.80
C ARG A 189 -10.63 8.63 24.04
N LEU A 190 -11.49 8.77 23.02
CA LEU A 190 -12.92 8.47 23.12
C LEU A 190 -13.18 6.98 23.41
N LEU A 191 -12.44 6.09 22.76
CA LEU A 191 -12.52 4.65 23.06
C LEU A 191 -12.12 4.34 24.51
N ALA A 192 -11.09 4.99 25.04
CA ALA A 192 -10.67 4.80 26.43
C ALA A 192 -11.74 5.27 27.43
N ILE A 193 -12.38 6.41 27.17
CA ILE A 193 -13.49 6.92 28.00
C ILE A 193 -14.66 5.94 27.97
N THR A 194 -15.08 5.53 26.77
CA THR A 194 -16.20 4.58 26.59
C THR A 194 -15.92 3.23 27.27
N ALA A 195 -14.67 2.77 27.22
CA ALA A 195 -14.26 1.54 27.91
C ALA A 195 -14.31 1.71 29.44
N ALA A 196 -13.82 2.82 29.97
CA ALA A 196 -13.88 3.12 31.40
C ALA A 196 -15.32 3.20 31.91
N GLU A 197 -16.22 3.86 31.18
CA GLU A 197 -17.65 3.94 31.51
C GLU A 197 -18.30 2.55 31.57
N ARG A 198 -17.99 1.68 30.61
CA ARG A 198 -18.48 0.28 30.60
C ARG A 198 -17.97 -0.50 31.80
N GLU A 199 -16.71 -0.32 32.20
CA GLU A 199 -16.15 -1.00 33.37
C GLU A 199 -16.73 -0.48 34.69
N CYS A 200 -16.96 0.84 34.83
CA CYS A 200 -17.67 1.41 35.98
C CYS A 200 -19.10 0.84 36.08
N ALA A 201 -19.84 0.84 34.97
CA ALA A 201 -21.21 0.31 34.94
C ALA A 201 -21.29 -1.20 35.27
N LYS A 202 -20.27 -1.99 34.92
CA LYS A 202 -20.18 -3.40 35.34
C LYS A 202 -19.97 -3.52 36.84
N ARG A 203 -19.07 -2.72 37.44
CA ARG A 203 -18.79 -2.74 38.88
C ARG A 203 -20.02 -2.34 39.71
N ASP A 204 -20.78 -1.36 39.23
CA ASP A 204 -22.01 -0.92 39.90
C ASP A 204 -23.08 -2.03 39.88
N ARG A 205 -23.20 -2.79 38.79
CA ARG A 205 -24.11 -3.95 38.70
C ARG A 205 -23.71 -5.10 39.62
N THR A 206 -22.43 -5.42 39.73
CA THR A 206 -21.95 -6.49 40.63
C THR A 206 -22.14 -6.11 42.10
N THR A 207 -21.97 -4.84 42.45
CA THR A 207 -22.16 -4.33 43.82
C THR A 207 -23.64 -4.31 44.20
N SER A 208 -24.52 -3.96 43.26
CA SER A 208 -25.98 -3.98 43.49
C SER A 208 -26.57 -5.39 43.60
N ASN A 209 -25.95 -6.40 42.98
CA ASN A 209 -26.41 -7.80 43.09
C ASN A 209 -26.03 -8.47 44.42
N ASN A 210 -24.99 -7.98 45.12
CA ASN A 210 -24.61 -8.49 46.45
C ASN A 210 -25.41 -7.86 47.60
N ASN A 211 -26.20 -6.81 47.33
CA ASN A 211 -26.93 -6.06 48.36
C ASN A 211 -28.46 -6.28 48.33
N ASN A 212 -28.94 -7.33 47.66
CA ASN A 212 -30.38 -7.58 47.53
C ASN A 212 -30.82 -8.89 48.17
N ASP A 213 -30.66 -8.97 49.50
CA ASP A 213 -31.68 -9.58 50.34
C ASP A 213 -32.60 -8.45 50.84
N ASN A 214 -33.87 -8.51 50.41
CA ASN A 214 -35.05 -7.74 50.86
C ASN A 214 -35.25 -6.29 50.36
N HIS A 215 -35.85 -6.10 49.17
CA HIS A 215 -37.20 -5.50 48.95
C HIS A 215 -37.53 -5.33 47.43
N PRO A 216 -38.82 -5.26 47.00
CA PRO A 216 -39.20 -5.38 45.59
C PRO A 216 -39.11 -4.06 44.80
N PRO A 217 -39.05 -4.12 43.44
CA PRO A 217 -38.57 -3.01 42.62
C PRO A 217 -39.66 -2.02 42.20
N ARG A 218 -39.35 -0.72 42.27
CA ARG A 218 -40.05 0.34 41.51
C ARG A 218 -39.31 0.58 40.20
N ALA A 219 -39.96 0.29 39.09
CA ALA A 219 -39.45 0.53 37.74
C ALA A 219 -39.33 2.04 37.45
N VAL A 220 -38.15 2.49 37.00
CA VAL A 220 -37.98 3.79 36.35
C VAL A 220 -37.39 3.54 34.97
N ALA A 221 -38.21 3.81 33.95
CA ALA A 221 -37.81 3.74 32.55
C ALA A 221 -36.91 4.93 32.20
N VAL A 222 -35.68 4.67 31.75
CA VAL A 222 -34.80 5.69 31.17
C VAL A 222 -35.00 5.67 29.66
N ILE A 223 -35.72 6.67 29.16
CA ILE A 223 -35.90 6.95 27.73
C ILE A 223 -34.62 7.59 27.21
N TYR A 224 -33.87 6.90 26.35
CA TYR A 224 -32.82 7.54 25.55
C TYR A 224 -33.45 8.14 24.28
N ARG A 225 -33.46 9.47 24.18
CA ARG A 225 -33.62 10.18 22.90
C ARG A 225 -32.28 10.12 22.17
N LEU A 226 -32.17 9.26 21.17
CA LEU A 226 -31.16 9.37 20.13
C LEU A 226 -31.62 10.46 19.17
N ASN A 227 -30.97 11.63 19.19
CA ASN A 227 -31.03 12.54 18.06
C ASN A 227 -30.05 12.02 17.01
N THR A 228 -30.59 11.23 16.09
CA THR A 228 -30.07 11.04 14.74
C THR A 228 -30.16 12.37 14.01
N LEU A 229 -29.01 12.96 13.66
CA LEU A 229 -28.97 13.88 12.52
C LEU A 229 -28.76 13.03 11.26
N ASP A 230 -29.88 12.82 10.56
CA ASP A 230 -29.98 12.50 9.13
C ASP A 230 -29.01 13.37 8.31
N LEU A 231 -28.24 12.87 7.34
CA LEU A 231 -28.67 12.31 6.05
C LEU A 231 -29.77 13.15 5.37
N ALA A 232 -29.40 14.33 4.84
CA ALA A 232 -29.74 14.79 3.48
C ALA A 232 -29.61 16.32 3.37
N ARG A 233 -28.62 16.77 2.59
CA ARG A 233 -28.82 17.64 1.42
C ARG A 233 -27.54 17.71 0.61
#